data_AF-A0A0D0ZW15-F1
#
_entry.id   AF-A0A0D0ZW15-F1
#
_cell.length_a   1.000
_cell.length_b   1.000
_cell.length_c   1.000
_cell.angle_alpha   90.00
_cell.angle_beta   90.00
_cell.angle_gamma   90.00
#
_symmetry.space_group_name_H-M   'P 1'
#
loop_
_entity.id
_entity.type
_entity.pdbx_description
1 polymer ?
#
loop_
_entity_poly.entity_id
_entity_poly.type
_entity_poly.pdbx_seq_one_letter_code
_entity_poly.pdbx_strand_id
1 'polypeptide(L)'
;MRTVKQVSDLAGISVRALHYYDEIGLLKPSEITEAGYRLYDDEALKTLQQILFFKELDIPLKDVKEIMSSPYFDKMQALKNQKKMLMLKRKRLDGLIELINKTLKGANTMSFKEFDMAEYYNVLEEFKKENKDRVIKNWGSIDKSDEMIEKMKANETKIAKNIIKQYASIKKCAEAVRNELNNDMLITRKEKYDEFKNDFLYDKHPKLKELYKKLTADLSKDTSSKEIQEIAKEITDIAKKDYEIFKTDRGDNTWYYMMTNSLEPKWIEEVDKKYGRGAAKFIGETFKIYLQDKQPKLEILYKKLTDDLSKDPTSKEIQQIVSEIAATTKRNYEFYKGNTGLDYKGFFSVMADIYLSNTNKGMNAVDKRYGKDASKFIGEALKFYSEHSK
;
A
#
# COMPACT_ATOMS: atom_id res chain seq x y z
N MET A 1 11.57 29.23 31.70
CA MET A 1 12.78 28.41 31.46
C MET A 1 13.05 27.52 32.65
N ARG A 2 13.51 26.28 32.43
CA ARG A 2 13.90 25.32 33.48
C ARG A 2 15.32 24.82 33.25
N THR A 3 16.08 24.65 34.33
CA THR A 3 17.43 24.08 34.28
C THR A 3 17.40 22.58 33.98
N VAL A 4 18.50 22.02 33.48
CA VAL A 4 18.60 20.58 33.19
C VAL A 4 18.23 19.69 34.39
N LYS A 5 18.55 20.11 35.62
CA LYS A 5 18.19 19.37 36.84
C LYS A 5 16.69 19.39 37.09
N GLN A 6 16.05 20.55 36.97
CA GLN A 6 14.59 20.66 37.10
C GLN A 6 13.84 19.86 36.03
N VAL A 7 14.36 19.81 34.80
CA VAL A 7 13.76 18.98 33.73
C VAL A 7 13.95 17.49 33.99
N SER A 8 15.15 17.09 34.45
CA SER A 8 15.46 15.71 34.88
C SER A 8 14.47 15.23 35.95
N ASP A 9 14.29 16.03 37.00
CA ASP A 9 13.40 15.72 38.12
C ASP A 9 11.92 15.67 37.67
N LEU A 10 11.50 16.60 36.80
CA LEU A 10 10.13 16.66 36.29
C LEU A 10 9.78 15.48 35.36
N ALA A 11 10.70 15.11 34.47
CA ALA A 11 10.45 14.13 33.41
C ALA A 11 10.84 12.70 33.81
N GLY A 12 11.43 12.50 35.00
CA GLY A 12 11.86 11.18 35.48
C GLY A 12 12.96 10.55 34.64
N ILE A 13 13.82 11.36 34.01
CA ILE A 13 14.99 10.89 33.25
C ILE A 13 16.27 11.50 33.80
N SER A 14 17.40 10.85 33.61
CA SER A 14 18.68 11.36 34.13
C SER A 14 19.16 12.60 33.37
N VAL A 15 19.89 13.48 34.08
CA VAL A 15 20.64 14.59 33.46
C VAL A 15 21.54 14.09 32.32
N ARG A 16 22.15 12.91 32.49
CA ARG A 16 22.96 12.26 31.43
C ARG A 16 22.15 11.97 30.17
N ALA A 17 20.88 11.56 30.29
CA ALA A 17 20.02 11.33 29.13
C ALA A 17 19.70 12.64 28.40
N LEU A 18 19.44 13.74 29.13
CA LEU A 18 19.23 15.06 28.53
C LEU A 18 20.47 15.58 27.80
N HIS A 19 21.67 15.40 28.38
CA HIS A 19 22.92 15.72 27.69
C HIS A 19 23.12 14.87 26.43
N TYR A 20 22.83 13.58 26.51
CA TYR A 20 22.93 12.71 25.34
C TYR A 20 21.94 13.10 24.24
N TYR A 21 20.72 13.51 24.58
CA TYR A 21 19.74 13.98 23.58
C TYR A 21 20.19 15.28 22.90
N ASP A 22 20.87 16.17 23.62
CA ASP A 22 21.50 17.36 23.07
C ASP A 22 22.66 16.99 22.12
N GLU A 23 23.57 16.11 22.58
CA GLU A 23 24.72 15.61 21.79
C GLU A 23 24.31 15.00 20.45
N ILE A 24 23.27 14.16 20.44
CA ILE A 24 22.77 13.54 19.20
C ILE A 24 21.83 14.48 18.43
N GLY A 25 21.56 15.69 18.92
CA GLY A 25 20.67 16.68 18.30
C GLY A 25 19.20 16.25 18.23
N LEU A 26 18.76 15.43 19.17
CA LEU A 26 17.36 15.00 19.31
C LEU A 26 16.53 15.99 20.16
N LEU A 27 17.13 16.57 21.20
CA LEU A 27 16.53 17.62 22.02
C LEU A 27 17.60 18.63 22.42
N LYS A 28 17.56 19.82 21.83
CA LYS A 28 18.48 20.91 22.17
C LYS A 28 17.92 21.76 23.31
N PRO A 29 18.78 22.34 24.17
CA PRO A 29 18.36 23.39 25.08
C PRO A 29 17.85 24.60 24.29
N SER A 30 16.83 25.26 24.83
CA SER A 30 16.29 26.50 24.27
C SER A 30 17.29 27.65 24.40
N GLU A 31 18.10 27.63 25.47
CA GLU A 31 19.14 28.62 25.73
C GLU A 31 20.30 27.98 26.49
N ILE A 32 21.51 28.49 26.26
CA ILE A 32 22.69 28.20 27.07
C ILE A 32 23.15 29.53 27.67
N THR A 33 23.19 29.62 29.00
CA THR A 33 23.61 30.86 29.67
C THR A 33 25.11 31.10 29.49
N GLU A 34 25.59 32.32 29.76
CA GLU A 34 27.02 32.66 29.70
C GLU A 34 27.89 31.77 30.61
N ALA A 35 27.33 31.29 31.73
CA ALA A 35 27.99 30.36 32.64
C ALA A 35 27.90 28.87 32.19
N GLY A 36 27.34 28.60 31.01
CA GLY A 36 27.24 27.25 30.42
C GLY A 36 26.05 26.42 30.88
N TYR A 37 25.07 27.01 31.58
CA TYR A 37 23.88 26.29 32.01
C TYR A 37 22.87 26.12 30.89
N ARG A 38 22.40 24.88 30.68
CA ARG A 38 21.33 24.54 29.74
C ARG A 38 19.95 24.88 30.32
N LEU A 39 19.17 25.63 29.55
CA LEU A 39 17.81 26.03 29.88
C LEU A 39 16.81 25.53 28.83
N TYR A 40 15.65 25.06 29.28
CA TYR A 40 14.58 24.52 28.45
C TYR A 40 13.29 25.28 28.69
N ASP A 41 12.64 25.73 27.61
CA ASP A 41 11.30 26.31 27.65
C ASP A 41 10.21 25.22 27.59
N ASP A 42 8.95 25.64 27.54
CA ASP A 42 7.81 24.73 27.49
C ASP A 42 7.69 23.98 26.14
N GLU A 43 8.20 24.52 25.03
CA GLU A 43 8.21 23.83 23.73
C GLU A 43 9.25 22.70 23.70
N ALA A 44 10.42 22.93 24.31
CA ALA A 44 11.42 21.91 24.54
C ALA A 44 10.87 20.79 25.44
N LEU A 45 10.07 21.13 26.45
CA LEU A 45 9.38 20.12 27.28
C LEU A 45 8.32 19.33 26.51
N LYS A 46 7.53 19.98 25.65
CA LYS A 46 6.58 19.28 24.78
C LYS A 46 7.29 18.32 23.82
N THR A 47 8.45 18.72 23.31
CA THR A 47 9.30 17.88 22.46
C THR A 47 9.86 16.71 23.25
N LEU A 48 10.36 16.95 24.46
CA LEU A 48 10.82 15.91 25.38
C LEU A 48 9.72 14.88 25.66
N GLN A 49 8.49 15.33 25.94
CA GLN A 49 7.36 14.43 26.18
C GLN A 49 7.10 13.50 24.98
N GLN A 50 7.19 14.00 23.75
CA GLN A 50 7.03 13.16 22.55
C GLN A 50 8.15 12.12 22.42
N ILE A 51 9.39 12.52 22.69
CA ILE A 51 10.54 11.60 22.71
C ILE A 51 10.30 10.48 23.71
N LEU A 52 9.76 10.80 24.90
CA LEU A 52 9.45 9.81 25.93
C LEU A 52 8.33 8.85 25.50
N PHE A 53 7.29 9.33 24.80
CA PHE A 53 6.28 8.42 24.24
C PHE A 53 6.85 7.45 23.19
N PHE A 54 7.78 7.89 22.35
CA PHE A 54 8.46 6.99 21.42
C PHE A 54 9.37 6.00 22.16
N LYS A 55 10.03 6.44 23.23
CA LYS A 55 10.87 5.57 24.07
C LYS A 55 10.03 4.47 24.73
N GLU A 56 8.82 4.77 25.19
CA GLU A 56 7.89 3.78 25.74
C GLU A 56 7.41 2.74 24.71
N LEU A 57 7.66 2.98 23.42
CA LEU A 57 7.37 2.04 22.33
C LEU A 57 8.61 1.27 21.86
N ASP A 58 9.72 1.36 22.60
CA ASP A 58 10.99 0.68 22.31
C ASP A 58 11.58 1.08 20.94
N ILE A 59 11.26 2.29 20.45
CA ILE A 59 11.78 2.83 19.19
C ILE A 59 13.18 3.39 19.43
N PRO A 60 14.20 3.00 18.63
CA PRO A 60 15.56 3.52 18.77
C PRO A 60 15.62 5.04 18.61
N LEU A 61 16.42 5.73 19.44
CA LEU A 61 16.52 7.20 19.43
C LEU A 61 16.95 7.79 18.08
N LYS A 62 17.72 7.03 17.28
CA LYS A 62 18.08 7.42 15.91
C LYS A 62 16.84 7.53 15.03
N ASP A 63 15.94 6.55 15.10
CA ASP A 63 14.70 6.53 14.34
C ASP A 63 13.74 7.61 14.86
N VAL A 64 13.69 7.85 16.18
CA VAL A 64 12.92 8.96 16.76
C VAL A 64 13.37 10.30 16.18
N LYS A 65 14.69 10.51 16.08
CA LYS A 65 15.25 11.73 15.48
C LYS A 65 14.85 11.86 14.02
N GLU A 66 14.97 10.81 13.21
CA GLU A 66 14.56 10.82 11.80
C GLU A 66 13.07 11.10 11.62
N ILE A 67 12.21 10.50 12.45
CA ILE A 67 10.76 10.72 12.45
C ILE A 67 10.43 12.17 12.80
N MET A 68 11.01 12.70 13.87
CA MET A 68 10.70 14.06 14.35
C MET A 68 11.32 15.16 13.48
N SER A 69 12.40 14.88 12.76
CA SER A 69 13.04 15.83 11.83
C SER A 69 12.40 15.84 10.45
N SER A 70 11.44 14.95 10.18
CA SER A 70 10.75 14.89 8.89
C SER A 70 9.92 16.15 8.67
N PRO A 71 10.03 16.82 7.50
CA PRO A 71 9.20 17.98 7.17
C PRO A 71 7.70 17.65 7.07
N TYR A 72 7.35 16.36 7.07
CA TYR A 72 5.97 15.87 7.06
C TYR A 72 5.51 15.33 8.43
N PHE A 73 6.29 15.56 9.50
CA PHE A 73 5.97 15.10 10.85
C PHE A 73 4.78 15.88 11.43
N ASP A 74 3.62 15.22 11.47
CA ASP A 74 2.45 15.71 12.19
C ASP A 74 2.49 15.21 13.64
N LYS A 75 2.68 16.15 14.58
CA LYS A 75 2.71 15.94 16.02
C LYS A 75 1.44 15.27 16.57
N MET A 76 0.26 15.67 16.10
CA MET A 76 -1.01 15.13 16.58
C MET A 76 -1.27 13.72 16.03
N GLN A 77 -0.95 13.50 14.75
CA GLN A 77 -1.05 12.16 14.15
C GLN A 77 -0.03 11.20 14.74
N ALA A 78 1.20 11.66 15.02
CA ALA A 78 2.20 10.89 15.74
C ALA A 78 1.70 10.47 17.14
N LEU A 79 1.06 11.37 17.89
CA LEU A 79 0.44 11.06 19.18
C LEU A 79 -0.71 10.05 19.07
N LYS A 80 -1.57 10.16 18.05
CA LYS A 80 -2.64 9.16 17.79
C LYS A 80 -2.06 7.78 17.47
N ASN A 81 -1.02 7.73 16.65
CA ASN A 81 -0.31 6.51 16.32
C ASN A 81 0.41 5.92 17.54
N GLN A 82 1.07 6.75 18.33
CA GLN A 82 1.69 6.34 19.60
C GLN A 82 0.64 5.79 20.57
N LYS A 83 -0.50 6.45 20.74
CA LYS A 83 -1.62 5.94 21.55
C LYS A 83 -2.09 4.58 21.07
N LYS A 84 -2.26 4.39 19.75
CA LYS A 84 -2.62 3.09 19.17
C LYS A 84 -1.57 2.02 19.48
N MET A 85 -0.29 2.34 19.32
CA MET A 85 0.82 1.43 19.62
C MET A 85 0.91 1.11 21.12
N LEU A 86 0.66 2.08 22.01
CA LEU A 86 0.59 1.87 23.46
C LEU A 86 -0.60 1.00 23.84
N MET A 87 -1.76 1.16 23.20
CA MET A 87 -2.92 0.28 23.40
C MET A 87 -2.63 -1.16 22.94
N LEU A 88 -1.89 -1.33 21.83
CA LEU A 88 -1.43 -2.64 21.38
C LEU A 88 -0.41 -3.24 22.36
N LYS A 89 0.55 -2.45 22.86
CA LYS A 89 1.52 -2.86 23.88
C LYS A 89 0.82 -3.25 25.19
N ARG A 90 -0.19 -2.49 25.64
CA ARG A 90 -1.03 -2.84 26.80
C ARG A 90 -1.72 -4.18 26.58
N LYS A 91 -2.38 -4.37 25.44
CA LYS A 91 -3.05 -5.64 25.12
C LYS A 91 -2.08 -6.83 25.10
N ARG A 92 -0.85 -6.62 24.62
CA ARG A 92 0.23 -7.62 24.69
C ARG A 92 0.60 -7.94 26.14
N LEU A 93 0.79 -6.92 26.97
CA LEU A 93 1.11 -7.07 28.39
C LEU A 93 -0.02 -7.80 29.14
N ASP A 94 -1.28 -7.49 28.84
CA ASP A 94 -2.45 -8.18 29.41
C ASP A 94 -2.41 -9.69 29.08
N GLY A 95 -2.08 -10.06 27.84
CA GLY A 95 -1.90 -11.46 27.43
C GLY A 95 -0.75 -12.16 28.17
N LEU A 96 0.40 -11.49 28.32
CA LEU A 96 1.53 -12.03 29.09
C LEU A 96 1.19 -12.21 30.58
N ILE A 97 0.45 -11.27 31.18
CA ILE A 97 -0.03 -11.37 32.56
C ILE A 97 -0.97 -12.58 32.69
N GLU A 98 -1.87 -12.80 31.73
CA GLU A 98 -2.74 -13.97 31.71
C GLU A 98 -1.95 -15.28 31.64
N LEU A 99 -0.91 -15.32 30.81
CA LEU A 99 -0.01 -16.48 30.69
C LEU A 99 0.71 -16.74 32.02
N ILE A 100 1.28 -15.71 32.64
CA ILE A 100 1.92 -15.80 33.97
C ILE A 100 0.92 -16.33 35.01
N ASN A 101 -0.32 -15.82 35.01
CA ASN A 101 -1.36 -16.28 35.93
C ASN A 101 -1.72 -17.75 35.74
N LYS A 102 -1.73 -18.25 34.49
CA LYS A 102 -1.91 -19.68 34.20
C LYS A 102 -0.73 -20.50 34.73
N THR A 103 0.50 -20.05 34.47
CA THR A 103 1.72 -20.70 34.98
C THR A 103 1.76 -20.76 36.52
N LEU A 104 1.43 -19.65 37.20
CA LEU A 104 1.35 -19.59 38.67
C LEU A 104 0.30 -20.53 39.26
N LYS A 105 -0.78 -20.82 38.53
CA LYS A 105 -1.82 -21.80 38.92
C LYS A 105 -1.42 -23.25 38.66
N GLY A 106 -0.15 -23.51 38.35
CA GLY A 106 0.36 -24.86 38.10
C GLY A 106 0.04 -25.41 36.72
N ALA A 107 -0.45 -24.57 35.78
CA ALA A 107 -0.53 -24.99 34.39
C ALA A 107 0.91 -25.21 33.88
N ASN A 108 1.26 -26.46 33.61
CA ASN A 108 2.55 -26.84 33.06
C ASN A 108 2.63 -26.51 31.55
N THR A 109 2.38 -25.25 31.20
CA THR A 109 2.38 -24.77 29.83
C THR A 109 3.61 -23.91 29.60
N MET A 110 4.77 -24.54 29.41
CA MET A 110 5.84 -23.94 28.60
C MET A 110 5.39 -23.92 27.14
N SER A 111 4.46 -23.03 26.80
CA SER A 111 3.90 -22.92 25.45
C SER A 111 4.32 -21.62 24.80
N PHE A 112 5.21 -21.70 23.81
CA PHE A 112 5.61 -20.57 22.96
C PHE A 112 4.63 -20.33 21.79
N LYS A 113 3.45 -20.96 21.79
CA LYS A 113 2.45 -20.91 20.71
C LYS A 113 2.02 -19.50 20.29
N GLU A 114 2.15 -18.50 21.16
CA GLU A 114 1.81 -17.10 20.83
C GLU A 114 2.84 -16.44 19.89
N PHE A 115 4.01 -17.07 19.71
CA PHE A 115 5.09 -16.68 18.79
C PHE A 115 5.25 -17.65 17.62
N ASP A 116 4.39 -18.67 17.55
CA ASP A 116 4.48 -19.77 16.61
C ASP A 116 3.82 -19.42 15.27
N MET A 117 4.60 -19.44 14.19
CA MET A 117 4.14 -19.21 12.82
C MET A 117 3.39 -20.41 12.23
N ALA A 118 3.30 -21.53 12.94
CA ALA A 118 2.59 -22.73 12.50
C ALA A 118 1.15 -22.44 12.07
N GLU A 119 0.40 -21.59 12.78
CA GLU A 119 -0.99 -21.28 12.38
C GLU A 119 -1.05 -20.54 11.04
N TYR A 120 -0.08 -19.66 10.76
CA TYR A 120 0.04 -18.97 9.48
C TYR A 120 0.43 -19.93 8.35
N TYR A 121 1.42 -20.80 8.58
CA TYR A 121 1.81 -21.79 7.58
C TYR A 121 0.74 -22.85 7.34
N ASN A 122 0.02 -23.27 8.38
CA ASN A 122 -1.09 -24.22 8.27
C ASN A 122 -2.20 -23.66 7.37
N VAL A 123 -2.51 -22.36 7.43
CA VAL A 123 -3.45 -21.73 6.48
C VAL A 123 -2.98 -21.88 5.03
N LEU A 124 -1.69 -21.66 4.77
CA LEU A 124 -1.12 -21.79 3.43
C LEU A 124 -1.13 -23.25 2.94
N GLU A 125 -0.78 -24.19 3.83
CA GLU A 125 -0.77 -25.63 3.58
C GLU A 125 -2.19 -26.20 3.38
N GLU A 126 -3.17 -25.80 4.20
CA GLU A 126 -4.59 -26.13 4.06
C GLU A 126 -5.12 -25.65 2.71
N PHE A 127 -4.89 -24.37 2.38
CA PHE A 127 -5.29 -23.82 1.09
C PHE A 127 -4.67 -24.59 -0.07
N LYS A 128 -3.37 -24.92 0.01
CA LYS A 128 -2.66 -25.70 -1.01
C LYS A 128 -3.23 -27.11 -1.19
N LYS A 129 -3.58 -27.78 -0.08
CA LYS A 129 -4.18 -29.12 -0.11
C LYS A 129 -5.57 -29.10 -0.74
N GLU A 130 -6.39 -28.10 -0.39
CA GLU A 130 -7.79 -27.98 -0.83
C GLU A 130 -7.93 -27.36 -2.23
N ASN A 131 -6.93 -26.61 -2.69
CA ASN A 131 -6.99 -25.83 -3.93
C ASN A 131 -5.76 -26.09 -4.83
N LYS A 132 -5.38 -27.35 -5.04
CA LYS A 132 -4.19 -27.74 -5.82
C LYS A 132 -4.12 -27.09 -7.20
N ASP A 133 -5.23 -27.12 -7.95
CA ASP A 133 -5.31 -26.53 -9.29
C ASP A 133 -5.07 -25.01 -9.26
N ARG A 134 -5.59 -24.33 -8.22
CA ARG A 134 -5.40 -22.89 -8.03
C ARG A 134 -3.98 -22.56 -7.60
N VAL A 135 -3.33 -23.39 -6.79
CA VAL A 135 -1.92 -23.20 -6.44
C VAL A 135 -1.02 -23.35 -7.66
N ILE A 136 -1.25 -24.38 -8.48
CA ILE A 136 -0.53 -24.57 -9.74
C ILE A 136 -0.75 -23.38 -10.67
N LYS A 137 -1.98 -22.87 -10.77
CA LYS A 137 -2.30 -21.69 -11.60
C LYS A 137 -1.61 -20.41 -11.12
N ASN A 138 -1.56 -20.16 -9.81
CA ASN A 138 -1.06 -18.90 -9.24
C ASN A 138 0.47 -18.88 -8.98
N TRP A 139 1.06 -20.02 -8.65
CA TRP A 139 2.49 -20.16 -8.31
C TRP A 139 3.28 -21.03 -9.30
N GLY A 140 2.62 -21.56 -10.33
CA GLY A 140 3.21 -22.30 -11.44
C GLY A 140 3.38 -23.80 -11.19
N SER A 141 3.65 -24.22 -9.95
CA SER A 141 3.62 -25.62 -9.51
C SER A 141 3.46 -25.70 -8.00
N ILE A 142 3.14 -26.90 -7.50
CA ILE A 142 3.17 -27.18 -6.06
C ILE A 142 4.59 -27.02 -5.52
N ASP A 143 5.59 -27.55 -6.24
CA ASP A 143 7.00 -27.46 -5.84
C ASP A 143 7.49 -26.00 -5.68
N LYS A 144 7.06 -25.09 -6.58
CA LYS A 144 7.39 -23.66 -6.47
C LYS A 144 6.70 -22.98 -5.28
N SER A 145 5.49 -23.42 -4.93
CA SER A 145 4.81 -22.99 -3.72
C SER A 145 5.56 -23.48 -2.48
N ASP A 146 6.06 -24.71 -2.49
CA ASP A 146 6.84 -25.30 -1.39
C ASP A 146 8.16 -24.56 -1.21
N GLU A 147 8.90 -24.30 -2.30
CA GLU A 147 10.12 -23.49 -2.26
C GLU A 147 9.88 -22.07 -1.69
N MET A 148 8.74 -21.46 -2.01
CA MET A 148 8.36 -20.16 -1.45
C MET A 148 8.10 -20.26 0.06
N ILE A 149 7.32 -21.26 0.50
CA ILE A 149 7.04 -21.48 1.92
C ILE A 149 8.33 -21.77 2.69
N GLU A 150 9.24 -22.56 2.13
CA GLU A 150 10.56 -22.84 2.74
C GLU A 150 11.44 -21.59 2.82
N LYS A 151 11.44 -20.73 1.79
CA LYS A 151 12.13 -19.42 1.87
C LYS A 151 11.52 -18.49 2.92
N MET A 152 10.22 -18.58 3.16
CA MET A 152 9.55 -17.84 4.22
C MET A 152 9.92 -18.40 5.61
N LYS A 153 9.95 -19.73 5.79
CA LYS A 153 10.42 -20.37 7.02
C LYS A 153 11.88 -20.03 7.32
N ALA A 154 12.74 -19.99 6.30
CA ALA A 154 14.13 -19.57 6.44
C ALA A 154 14.30 -18.11 6.93
N ASN A 155 13.28 -17.27 6.78
CA ASN A 155 13.25 -15.87 7.24
C ASN A 155 12.19 -15.63 8.33
N GLU A 156 11.74 -16.69 9.01
CA GLU A 156 10.56 -16.68 9.87
C GLU A 156 10.61 -15.58 10.94
N THR A 157 11.73 -15.42 11.63
CA THR A 157 11.87 -14.43 12.71
C THR A 157 11.63 -12.99 12.24
N LYS A 158 12.10 -12.65 11.03
CA LYS A 158 11.91 -11.31 10.44
C LYS A 158 10.47 -11.12 9.98
N ILE A 159 9.87 -12.17 9.41
CA ILE A 159 8.49 -12.18 8.93
C ILE A 159 7.52 -12.09 10.11
N ALA A 160 7.69 -12.92 11.14
CA ALA A 160 6.92 -12.89 12.37
C ALA A 160 6.99 -11.51 13.04
N LYS A 161 8.17 -10.88 13.12
CA LYS A 161 8.31 -9.52 13.67
C LYS A 161 7.49 -8.49 12.89
N ASN A 162 7.50 -8.55 11.55
CA ASN A 162 6.71 -7.66 10.71
C ASN A 162 5.21 -7.94 10.80
N ILE A 163 4.81 -9.22 10.84
CA ILE A 163 3.43 -9.66 10.99
C ILE A 163 2.87 -9.21 12.34
N ILE A 164 3.61 -9.39 13.43
CA ILE A 164 3.22 -8.93 14.76
C ILE A 164 3.11 -7.40 14.77
N LYS A 165 4.00 -6.68 14.07
CA LYS A 165 3.92 -5.22 13.91
C LYS A 165 2.66 -4.77 13.16
N GLN A 166 2.24 -5.49 12.12
CA GLN A 166 1.15 -5.09 11.22
C GLN A 166 -0.23 -5.61 11.66
N TYR A 167 -0.31 -6.84 12.18
CA TYR A 167 -1.55 -7.55 12.50
C TYR A 167 -1.75 -7.79 14.01
N ALA A 168 -0.80 -7.35 14.85
CA ALA A 168 -0.78 -7.50 16.31
C ALA A 168 -0.64 -8.95 16.83
N SER A 169 -0.97 -9.97 16.04
CA SER A 169 -0.63 -11.37 16.30
C SER A 169 -0.53 -12.16 15.00
N ILE A 170 0.22 -13.25 15.04
CA ILE A 170 0.31 -14.21 13.93
C ILE A 170 -1.07 -14.79 13.63
N LYS A 171 -1.85 -15.14 14.67
CA LYS A 171 -3.22 -15.63 14.53
C LYS A 171 -4.13 -14.71 13.71
N LYS A 172 -4.11 -13.40 13.97
CA LYS A 172 -4.91 -12.43 13.22
C LYS A 172 -4.47 -12.29 11.77
N CYS A 173 -3.17 -12.42 11.51
CA CYS A 173 -2.65 -12.46 10.16
C CYS A 173 -3.10 -13.73 9.43
N ALA A 174 -3.04 -14.89 10.11
CA ALA A 174 -3.52 -16.15 9.58
C ALA A 174 -5.03 -16.10 9.25
N GLU A 175 -5.86 -15.50 10.12
CA GLU A 175 -7.28 -15.27 9.86
C GLU A 175 -7.52 -14.34 8.66
N ALA A 176 -6.78 -13.24 8.55
CA ALA A 176 -6.89 -12.32 7.42
C ALA A 176 -6.48 -12.98 6.10
N VAL A 177 -5.36 -13.71 6.08
CA VAL A 177 -4.88 -14.47 4.93
C VAL A 177 -5.86 -15.56 4.54
N ARG A 178 -6.41 -16.30 5.51
CA ARG A 178 -7.46 -17.31 5.26
C ARG A 178 -8.68 -16.68 4.59
N ASN A 179 -9.14 -15.53 5.09
CA ASN A 179 -10.28 -14.82 4.50
C ASN A 179 -9.99 -14.31 3.09
N GLU A 180 -8.77 -13.84 2.81
CA GLU A 180 -8.36 -13.43 1.46
C GLU A 180 -8.26 -14.61 0.49
N LEU A 181 -7.64 -15.71 0.93
CA LEU A 181 -7.48 -16.95 0.16
C LEU A 181 -8.81 -17.68 -0.07
N ASN A 182 -9.82 -17.44 0.77
CA ASN A 182 -11.15 -18.01 0.62
C ASN A 182 -12.17 -17.01 0.02
N ASN A 183 -11.76 -15.78 -0.31
CA ASN A 183 -12.65 -14.81 -0.94
C ASN A 183 -12.82 -15.13 -2.43
N ASP A 184 -13.78 -16.00 -2.70
CA ASP A 184 -14.07 -16.53 -4.03
C ASP A 184 -14.37 -15.41 -5.06
N MET A 185 -14.89 -14.26 -4.63
CA MET A 185 -15.17 -13.12 -5.52
C MET A 185 -13.91 -12.37 -5.97
N LEU A 186 -12.93 -12.15 -5.09
CA LEU A 186 -11.63 -11.55 -5.45
C LEU A 186 -10.77 -12.50 -6.27
N ILE A 187 -10.84 -13.80 -5.94
CA ILE A 187 -10.13 -14.87 -6.62
C ILE A 187 -10.70 -15.09 -8.02
N THR A 188 -12.02 -15.23 -8.15
CA THR A 188 -12.71 -15.34 -9.44
C THR A 188 -12.39 -14.14 -10.34
N ARG A 189 -12.30 -12.93 -9.77
CA ARG A 189 -11.96 -11.73 -10.54
C ARG A 189 -10.52 -11.78 -11.07
N LYS A 190 -9.56 -12.19 -10.25
CA LYS A 190 -8.16 -12.37 -10.68
C LYS A 190 -8.05 -13.51 -11.70
N GLU A 191 -8.72 -14.64 -11.47
CA GLU A 191 -8.71 -15.80 -12.37
C GLU A 191 -9.27 -15.47 -13.76
N LYS A 192 -10.37 -14.72 -13.83
CA LYS A 192 -10.94 -14.25 -15.11
C LYS A 192 -10.06 -13.20 -15.80
N TYR A 193 -9.33 -12.40 -15.02
CA TYR A 193 -8.35 -11.46 -15.55
C TYR A 193 -7.13 -12.18 -16.13
N ASP A 194 -6.64 -13.21 -15.44
CA ASP A 194 -5.53 -14.06 -15.88
C ASP A 194 -5.91 -14.96 -17.07
N GLU A 195 -7.18 -15.38 -17.17
CA GLU A 195 -7.71 -16.11 -18.34
C GLU A 195 -7.51 -15.31 -19.63
N PHE A 196 -7.99 -14.07 -19.69
CA PHE A 196 -7.78 -13.21 -20.86
C PHE A 196 -6.28 -13.00 -21.16
N LYS A 197 -5.47 -12.73 -20.13
CA LYS A 197 -4.02 -12.55 -20.31
C LYS A 197 -3.35 -13.79 -20.91
N ASN A 198 -3.73 -14.97 -20.43
CA ASN A 198 -3.21 -16.23 -20.94
C ASN A 198 -3.65 -16.48 -22.38
N ASP A 199 -4.90 -16.19 -22.72
CA ASP A 199 -5.39 -16.34 -24.09
C ASP A 199 -4.70 -15.39 -25.06
N PHE A 200 -4.43 -14.16 -24.61
CA PHE A 200 -3.65 -13.17 -25.34
C PHE A 200 -2.20 -13.62 -25.57
N LEU A 201 -1.51 -14.09 -24.53
CA LEU A 201 -0.09 -14.46 -24.61
C LEU A 201 0.12 -15.79 -25.33
N TYR A 202 -0.77 -16.76 -25.16
CA TYR A 202 -0.61 -18.12 -25.66
C TYR A 202 -1.55 -18.49 -26.81
N ASP A 203 -2.17 -17.49 -27.46
CA ASP A 203 -2.95 -17.67 -28.69
C ASP A 203 -4.13 -18.64 -28.55
N LYS A 204 -4.70 -18.76 -27.35
CA LYS A 204 -5.78 -19.72 -27.08
C LYS A 204 -7.11 -19.28 -27.67
N HIS A 205 -7.29 -17.97 -27.90
CA HIS A 205 -8.47 -17.44 -28.55
C HIS A 205 -8.22 -17.20 -30.05
N PRO A 206 -8.80 -18.00 -30.97
CA PRO A 206 -8.40 -18.02 -32.38
C PRO A 206 -8.65 -16.69 -33.10
N LYS A 207 -9.77 -16.00 -32.82
CA LYS A 207 -10.04 -14.70 -33.45
C LYS A 207 -9.15 -13.58 -32.93
N LEU A 208 -8.96 -13.48 -31.60
CA LEU A 208 -8.07 -12.50 -30.99
C LEU A 208 -6.64 -12.68 -31.46
N LYS A 209 -6.14 -13.92 -31.56
CA LYS A 209 -4.83 -14.24 -32.14
C LYS A 209 -4.65 -13.56 -33.51
N GLU A 210 -5.58 -13.80 -34.43
CA GLU A 210 -5.48 -13.25 -35.79
C GLU A 210 -5.57 -11.71 -35.79
N LEU A 211 -6.42 -11.14 -34.94
CA LEU A 211 -6.56 -9.69 -34.83
C LEU A 211 -5.31 -9.03 -34.24
N TYR A 212 -4.70 -9.59 -33.20
CA TYR A 212 -3.45 -9.06 -32.66
C TYR A 212 -2.29 -9.23 -33.63
N LYS A 213 -2.21 -10.35 -34.36
CA LYS A 213 -1.23 -10.54 -35.42
C LYS A 213 -1.38 -9.50 -36.54
N LYS A 214 -2.63 -9.19 -36.95
CA LYS A 214 -2.92 -8.11 -37.91
C LYS A 214 -2.55 -6.75 -37.36
N LEU A 215 -2.91 -6.47 -36.10
CA LEU A 215 -2.65 -5.21 -35.43
C LEU A 215 -1.14 -4.92 -35.36
N THR A 216 -0.32 -5.94 -35.10
CA THR A 216 1.12 -5.81 -34.97
C THR A 216 1.91 -6.18 -36.23
N ALA A 217 1.24 -6.39 -37.37
CA ALA A 217 1.91 -6.81 -38.61
C ALA A 217 2.86 -5.74 -39.15
N ASP A 218 2.54 -4.47 -38.92
CA ASP A 218 3.34 -3.32 -39.33
C ASP A 218 3.28 -2.23 -38.24
N LEU A 219 4.31 -2.21 -37.39
CA LEU A 219 4.43 -1.28 -36.27
C LEU A 219 4.75 0.16 -36.72
N SER A 220 4.98 0.41 -38.01
CA SER A 220 5.20 1.75 -38.55
C SER A 220 3.91 2.49 -38.89
N LYS A 221 2.76 1.79 -38.91
CA LYS A 221 1.46 2.39 -39.21
C LYS A 221 1.05 3.42 -38.17
N ASP A 222 0.25 4.39 -38.60
CA ASP A 222 -0.37 5.35 -37.69
C ASP A 222 -1.40 4.65 -36.81
N THR A 223 -1.19 4.70 -35.49
CA THR A 223 -2.08 4.10 -34.48
C THR A 223 -3.48 4.73 -34.50
N SER A 224 -3.64 5.94 -35.02
CA SER A 224 -4.93 6.64 -35.17
C SER A 224 -5.66 6.31 -36.48
N SER A 225 -5.02 5.58 -37.40
CA SER A 225 -5.62 5.27 -38.70
C SER A 225 -6.89 4.42 -38.57
N LYS A 226 -7.83 4.63 -39.51
CA LYS A 226 -9.12 3.94 -39.52
C LYS A 226 -8.97 2.41 -39.49
N GLU A 227 -8.02 1.87 -40.26
CA GLU A 227 -7.71 0.43 -40.28
C GLU A 227 -7.32 -0.11 -38.89
N ILE A 228 -6.38 0.57 -38.22
CA ILE A 228 -5.90 0.15 -36.89
C ILE A 228 -7.01 0.27 -35.83
N GLN A 229 -7.83 1.33 -35.92
CA GLN A 229 -8.93 1.57 -35.00
C GLN A 229 -10.10 0.59 -35.20
N GLU A 230 -10.35 0.13 -36.42
CA GLU A 230 -11.31 -0.94 -36.71
C GLU A 230 -10.87 -2.27 -36.08
N ILE A 231 -9.58 -2.62 -36.17
CA ILE A 231 -9.02 -3.81 -35.50
C ILE A 231 -9.17 -3.70 -33.98
N ALA A 232 -8.88 -2.52 -33.40
CA ALA A 232 -9.04 -2.28 -31.96
C ALA A 232 -10.49 -2.41 -31.49
N LYS A 233 -11.45 -1.96 -32.33
CA LYS A 233 -12.88 -2.15 -32.09
C LYS A 233 -13.25 -3.63 -32.09
N GLU A 234 -12.85 -4.39 -33.10
CA GLU A 234 -13.15 -5.82 -33.19
C GLU A 234 -12.58 -6.61 -31.99
N ILE A 235 -11.34 -6.31 -31.60
CA ILE A 235 -10.73 -6.89 -30.40
C ILE A 235 -11.56 -6.58 -29.15
N THR A 236 -11.98 -5.32 -28.99
CA THR A 236 -12.80 -4.90 -27.84
C THR A 236 -14.15 -5.62 -27.81
N ASP A 237 -14.82 -5.70 -28.96
CA ASP A 237 -16.14 -6.32 -29.07
C ASP A 237 -16.06 -7.82 -28.72
N ILE A 238 -15.04 -8.52 -29.22
CA ILE A 238 -14.78 -9.92 -28.87
C ILE A 238 -14.43 -10.08 -27.39
N ALA A 239 -13.52 -9.26 -26.87
CA ALA A 239 -13.13 -9.34 -25.47
C ALA A 239 -14.35 -9.17 -24.54
N LYS A 240 -15.17 -8.14 -24.77
CA LYS A 240 -16.38 -7.89 -23.98
C LYS A 240 -17.44 -8.98 -24.13
N LYS A 241 -17.52 -9.63 -25.28
CA LYS A 241 -18.48 -10.71 -25.54
C LYS A 241 -18.04 -12.03 -24.92
N ASP A 242 -16.76 -12.34 -24.96
CA ASP A 242 -16.29 -13.71 -24.70
C ASP A 242 -15.69 -13.86 -23.29
N TYR A 243 -15.30 -12.76 -22.61
CA TYR A 243 -14.72 -12.81 -21.27
C TYR A 243 -15.61 -12.17 -20.19
N GLU A 244 -15.97 -12.98 -19.20
CA GLU A 244 -16.86 -12.58 -18.09
C GLU A 244 -16.37 -11.38 -17.29
N ILE A 245 -15.05 -11.19 -17.16
CA ILE A 245 -14.47 -10.05 -16.44
C ILE A 245 -14.90 -8.69 -17.02
N PHE A 246 -15.15 -8.65 -18.33
CA PHE A 246 -15.53 -7.42 -19.04
C PHE A 246 -17.06 -7.26 -19.20
N LYS A 247 -17.86 -8.23 -18.77
CA LYS A 247 -19.34 -8.15 -18.79
C LYS A 247 -19.95 -7.55 -17.53
N THR A 248 -19.12 -7.32 -16.51
CA THR A 248 -19.57 -6.77 -15.22
C THR A 248 -19.97 -5.30 -15.33
N ASP A 249 -20.66 -4.77 -14.31
CA ASP A 249 -20.95 -3.34 -14.15
C ASP A 249 -19.69 -2.45 -14.22
N ARG A 250 -18.52 -3.04 -13.96
CA ARG A 250 -17.18 -2.41 -14.03
C ARG A 250 -16.34 -2.93 -15.19
N GLY A 251 -16.93 -3.67 -16.12
CA GLY A 251 -16.24 -4.32 -17.23
C GLY A 251 -15.50 -3.34 -18.12
N ASP A 252 -16.13 -2.21 -18.44
CA ASP A 252 -15.56 -1.14 -19.25
C ASP A 252 -14.34 -0.48 -18.62
N ASN A 253 -14.41 -0.19 -17.31
CA ASN A 253 -13.27 0.32 -16.56
C ASN A 253 -12.13 -0.72 -16.51
N THR A 254 -12.49 -2.00 -16.34
CA THR A 254 -11.49 -3.08 -16.28
C THR A 254 -10.79 -3.26 -17.63
N TRP A 255 -11.54 -3.19 -18.73
CA TRP A 255 -10.98 -3.18 -20.09
C TRP A 255 -10.07 -1.98 -20.33
N TYR A 256 -10.53 -0.78 -19.96
CA TYR A 256 -9.73 0.44 -20.08
C TYR A 256 -8.39 0.31 -19.36
N TYR A 257 -8.39 -0.04 -18.08
CA TYR A 257 -7.15 -0.17 -17.32
C TYR A 257 -6.28 -1.30 -17.84
N MET A 258 -6.85 -2.43 -18.29
CA MET A 258 -6.05 -3.51 -18.85
C MET A 258 -5.32 -3.08 -20.12
N MET A 259 -6.02 -2.42 -21.05
CA MET A 259 -5.43 -2.06 -22.33
C MET A 259 -4.49 -0.86 -22.23
N THR A 260 -4.74 0.06 -21.29
CA THR A 260 -3.88 1.25 -21.08
C THR A 260 -2.73 1.02 -20.10
N ASN A 261 -2.84 0.05 -19.18
CA ASN A 261 -1.73 -0.40 -18.32
C ASN A 261 -0.88 -1.50 -18.96
N SER A 262 -1.03 -1.77 -20.25
CA SER A 262 -0.17 -2.68 -21.04
C SER A 262 1.31 -2.22 -21.11
N LEU A 263 1.67 -1.15 -20.41
CA LEU A 263 3.02 -0.63 -20.25
C LEU A 263 3.70 -1.07 -18.95
N GLU A 264 3.17 -2.06 -18.23
CA GLU A 264 3.92 -2.68 -17.13
C GLU A 264 5.16 -3.42 -17.65
N PRO A 265 6.34 -3.29 -17.01
CA PRO A 265 7.60 -3.80 -17.56
C PRO A 265 7.59 -5.28 -17.95
N LYS A 266 7.00 -6.15 -17.11
CA LYS A 266 6.88 -7.59 -17.41
C LYS A 266 5.96 -7.87 -18.59
N TRP A 267 4.90 -7.08 -18.74
CA TRP A 267 3.95 -7.25 -19.83
C TRP A 267 4.56 -6.77 -21.16
N ILE A 268 5.27 -5.65 -21.14
CA ILE A 268 6.02 -5.14 -22.30
C ILE A 268 6.98 -6.23 -22.80
N GLU A 269 7.76 -6.83 -21.92
CA GLU A 269 8.75 -7.84 -22.30
C GLU A 269 8.10 -9.05 -22.99
N GLU A 270 7.03 -9.61 -22.42
CA GLU A 270 6.34 -10.77 -22.99
C GLU A 270 5.66 -10.46 -24.34
N VAL A 271 5.04 -9.29 -24.46
CA VAL A 271 4.37 -8.87 -25.71
C VAL A 271 5.41 -8.58 -26.81
N ASP A 272 6.48 -7.86 -26.49
CA ASP A 272 7.55 -7.54 -27.45
C ASP A 272 8.29 -8.80 -27.90
N LYS A 273 8.48 -9.77 -27.00
CA LYS A 273 9.05 -11.08 -27.35
C LYS A 273 8.18 -11.83 -28.35
N LYS A 274 6.86 -11.69 -28.27
CA LYS A 274 5.89 -12.38 -29.13
C LYS A 274 5.69 -11.69 -30.48
N TYR A 275 5.49 -10.39 -30.48
CA TYR A 275 5.07 -9.63 -31.66
C TYR A 275 6.14 -8.71 -32.23
N GLY A 276 7.34 -8.71 -31.65
CA GLY A 276 8.46 -7.87 -32.06
C GLY A 276 8.62 -6.63 -31.17
N ARG A 277 9.84 -6.10 -31.15
CA ARG A 277 10.22 -4.95 -30.32
C ARG A 277 9.33 -3.74 -30.63
N GLY A 278 8.73 -3.15 -29.59
CA GLY A 278 7.83 -2.01 -29.70
C GLY A 278 6.35 -2.36 -29.89
N ALA A 279 6.00 -3.64 -30.04
CA ALA A 279 4.61 -4.06 -30.21
C ALA A 279 3.75 -3.75 -28.97
N ALA A 280 4.27 -3.89 -27.76
CA ALA A 280 3.55 -3.56 -26.54
C ALA A 280 3.16 -2.07 -26.50
N LYS A 281 4.12 -1.21 -26.88
CA LYS A 281 3.90 0.24 -26.96
C LYS A 281 2.86 0.57 -28.03
N PHE A 282 2.98 -0.02 -29.22
CA PHE A 282 2.06 0.17 -30.33
C PHE A 282 0.62 -0.20 -29.94
N ILE A 283 0.42 -1.39 -29.38
CA ILE A 283 -0.89 -1.84 -28.87
C ILE A 283 -1.42 -0.87 -27.81
N GLY A 284 -0.58 -0.49 -26.84
CA GLY A 284 -0.97 0.45 -25.78
C GLY A 284 -1.43 1.80 -26.33
N GLU A 285 -0.72 2.36 -27.32
CA GLU A 285 -1.08 3.62 -27.97
C GLU A 285 -2.36 3.50 -28.79
N THR A 286 -2.54 2.43 -29.57
CA THR A 286 -3.78 2.15 -30.30
C THR A 286 -4.99 2.18 -29.38
N PHE A 287 -4.93 1.45 -28.26
CA PHE A 287 -6.06 1.38 -27.32
C PHE A 287 -6.24 2.64 -26.47
N LYS A 288 -5.17 3.40 -26.24
CA LYS A 288 -5.27 4.72 -25.61
C LYS A 288 -6.12 5.68 -26.46
N ILE A 289 -5.95 5.64 -27.78
CA ILE A 289 -6.76 6.43 -28.74
C ILE A 289 -8.17 5.86 -28.81
N TYR A 290 -8.31 4.56 -29.06
CA TYR A 290 -9.62 3.90 -29.22
C TYR A 290 -10.55 4.11 -28.01
N LEU A 291 -9.99 4.11 -26.81
CA LEU A 291 -10.73 4.24 -25.55
C LEU A 291 -10.74 5.67 -24.98
N GLN A 292 -10.31 6.68 -25.75
CA GLN A 292 -10.18 8.04 -25.23
C GLN A 292 -11.50 8.60 -24.67
N ASP A 293 -12.62 8.33 -25.34
CA ASP A 293 -13.96 8.77 -24.93
C ASP A 293 -14.61 7.83 -23.90
N LYS A 294 -13.98 6.69 -23.64
CA LYS A 294 -14.39 5.67 -22.67
C LYS A 294 -13.55 5.71 -21.39
N GLN A 295 -12.84 6.82 -21.16
CA GLN A 295 -12.02 7.00 -19.97
C GLN A 295 -12.87 6.92 -18.70
N PRO A 296 -12.48 6.08 -17.71
CA PRO A 296 -13.14 6.04 -16.42
C PRO A 296 -13.17 7.43 -15.79
N LYS A 297 -14.32 7.83 -15.21
CA LYS A 297 -14.45 9.11 -14.51
C LYS A 297 -13.32 9.34 -13.49
N LEU A 298 -12.90 8.28 -12.81
CA LEU A 298 -11.79 8.32 -11.85
C LEU A 298 -10.48 8.74 -12.50
N GLU A 299 -10.16 8.24 -13.70
CA GLU A 299 -8.96 8.61 -14.44
C GLU A 299 -8.97 10.09 -14.84
N ILE A 300 -10.12 10.58 -15.31
CA ILE A 300 -10.31 11.99 -15.66
C ILE A 300 -10.07 12.88 -14.44
N LEU A 301 -10.61 12.48 -13.29
CA LEU A 301 -10.45 13.23 -12.04
C LEU A 301 -8.99 13.24 -11.56
N TYR A 302 -8.26 12.13 -11.66
CA TYR A 302 -6.83 12.11 -11.33
C TYR A 302 -6.00 12.97 -12.28
N LYS A 303 -6.28 12.96 -13.58
CA LYS A 303 -5.61 13.85 -14.54
C LYS A 303 -5.88 15.33 -14.25
N LYS A 304 -7.13 15.68 -13.89
CA LYS A 304 -7.48 17.04 -13.45
C LYS A 304 -6.79 17.40 -12.14
N LEU A 305 -6.70 16.46 -11.20
CA LEU A 305 -6.02 16.68 -9.93
C LEU A 305 -4.53 16.98 -10.13
N THR A 306 -3.91 16.39 -11.15
CA THR A 306 -2.48 16.54 -11.44
C THR A 306 -2.21 17.40 -12.67
N ASP A 307 -3.17 18.23 -13.12
CA ASP A 307 -3.01 19.04 -14.33
C ASP A 307 -1.96 20.14 -14.16
N ASP A 308 -1.90 20.69 -12.95
CA ASP A 308 -0.97 21.71 -12.51
C ASP A 308 -0.49 21.40 -11.09
N LEU A 309 0.66 20.75 -11.01
CA LEU A 309 1.30 20.37 -9.75
C LEU A 309 1.87 21.56 -8.96
N SER A 310 1.84 22.79 -9.51
CA SER A 310 2.28 24.00 -8.81
C SER A 310 1.20 24.58 -7.89
N LYS A 311 -0.06 24.15 -8.06
CA LYS A 311 -1.18 24.58 -7.21
C LYS A 311 -0.99 24.15 -5.75
N ASP A 312 -1.70 24.82 -4.86
CA ASP A 312 -1.78 24.41 -3.46
C ASP A 312 -2.73 23.19 -3.35
N PRO A 313 -2.26 22.01 -2.88
CA PRO A 313 -3.08 20.81 -2.74
C PRO A 313 -4.23 20.97 -1.73
N THR A 314 -4.19 22.00 -0.88
CA THR A 314 -5.22 22.33 0.10
C THR A 314 -6.24 23.36 -0.43
N SER A 315 -5.99 23.93 -1.61
CA SER A 315 -6.87 24.95 -2.20
C SER A 315 -8.28 24.41 -2.44
N LYS A 316 -9.26 25.32 -2.42
CA LYS A 316 -10.68 24.99 -2.64
C LYS A 316 -10.91 24.29 -3.98
N GLU A 317 -10.19 24.68 -5.02
CA GLU A 317 -10.24 24.07 -6.35
C GLU A 317 -9.81 22.60 -6.30
N ILE A 318 -8.62 22.32 -5.73
CA ILE A 318 -8.11 20.96 -5.61
C ILE A 318 -9.01 20.09 -4.72
N GLN A 319 -9.48 20.64 -3.61
CA GLN A 319 -10.34 19.91 -2.68
C GLN A 319 -11.73 19.59 -3.25
N GLN A 320 -12.22 20.40 -4.20
CA GLN A 320 -13.42 20.05 -4.97
C GLN A 320 -13.18 18.81 -5.83
N ILE A 321 -12.04 18.71 -6.51
CA ILE A 321 -11.67 17.53 -7.31
C ILE A 321 -11.51 16.30 -6.41
N VAL A 322 -10.84 16.44 -5.26
CA VAL A 322 -10.68 15.34 -4.29
C VAL A 322 -12.03 14.86 -3.74
N SER A 323 -12.98 15.77 -3.50
CA SER A 323 -14.34 15.42 -3.09
C SER A 323 -15.07 14.61 -4.15
N GLU A 324 -14.91 14.94 -5.43
CA GLU A 324 -15.47 14.15 -6.54
C GLU A 324 -14.82 12.78 -6.70
N ILE A 325 -13.50 12.69 -6.46
CA ILE A 325 -12.79 11.40 -6.38
C ILE A 325 -13.40 10.57 -5.26
N ALA A 326 -13.56 11.14 -4.07
CA ALA A 326 -14.17 10.49 -2.92
C ALA A 326 -15.63 10.08 -3.19
N ALA A 327 -16.44 10.89 -3.88
CA ALA A 327 -17.78 10.44 -4.27
C ALA A 327 -17.73 9.23 -5.22
N THR A 328 -16.82 9.26 -6.20
CA THR A 328 -16.67 8.23 -7.24
C THR A 328 -16.15 6.91 -6.67
N THR A 329 -15.28 6.95 -5.67
CA THR A 329 -14.71 5.74 -5.04
C THR A 329 -15.57 5.16 -3.92
N LYS A 330 -16.62 5.86 -3.46
CA LYS A 330 -17.42 5.44 -2.29
C LYS A 330 -18.06 4.08 -2.48
N ARG A 331 -18.60 3.82 -3.68
CA ARG A 331 -19.17 2.51 -4.05
C ARG A 331 -18.11 1.41 -4.11
N ASN A 332 -16.87 1.73 -4.49
CA ASN A 332 -15.76 0.78 -4.44
C ASN A 332 -15.35 0.50 -2.99
N TYR A 333 -15.28 1.52 -2.14
CA TYR A 333 -14.98 1.35 -0.74
C TYR A 333 -16.03 0.51 -0.01
N GLU A 334 -17.33 0.76 -0.18
CA GLU A 334 -18.37 -0.05 0.49
C GLU A 334 -18.29 -1.53 0.08
N PHE A 335 -17.82 -1.83 -1.13
CA PHE A 335 -17.51 -3.20 -1.56
C PHE A 335 -16.31 -3.83 -0.83
N TYR A 336 -15.28 -3.05 -0.46
CA TYR A 336 -14.07 -3.53 0.24
C TYR A 336 -14.09 -3.32 1.77
N LYS A 337 -15.02 -2.53 2.29
CA LYS A 337 -15.12 -2.09 3.70
C LYS A 337 -15.21 -3.24 4.69
N GLY A 338 -15.83 -4.35 4.29
CA GLY A 338 -15.95 -5.56 5.11
C GLY A 338 -14.62 -6.12 5.63
N ASN A 339 -13.49 -5.78 5.00
CA ASN A 339 -12.18 -6.35 5.31
C ASN A 339 -11.21 -5.41 6.06
N THR A 340 -11.48 -4.10 6.11
CA THR A 340 -10.50 -3.12 6.65
C THR A 340 -10.85 -2.59 8.04
N GLY A 341 -12.13 -2.61 8.42
CA GLY A 341 -12.61 -2.03 9.68
C GLY A 341 -12.39 -0.51 9.82
N LEU A 342 -11.91 0.14 8.76
CA LEU A 342 -11.77 1.59 8.68
C LEU A 342 -13.11 2.20 8.30
N ASP A 343 -13.38 3.41 8.79
CA ASP A 343 -14.42 4.25 8.20
C ASP A 343 -13.92 4.89 6.90
N TYR A 344 -14.82 5.57 6.18
CA TYR A 344 -14.48 6.08 4.86
C TYR A 344 -13.37 7.13 4.89
N LYS A 345 -13.29 7.88 6.00
CA LYS A 345 -12.26 8.87 6.29
C LYS A 345 -10.91 8.19 6.52
N GLY A 346 -10.89 7.12 7.30
CA GLY A 346 -9.71 6.28 7.54
C GLY A 346 -9.17 5.63 6.26
N PHE A 347 -10.04 5.23 5.33
CA PHE A 347 -9.62 4.74 4.02
C PHE A 347 -8.83 5.79 3.23
N PHE A 348 -9.30 7.03 3.17
CA PHE A 348 -8.59 8.11 2.48
C PHE A 348 -7.29 8.52 3.16
N SER A 349 -7.26 8.51 4.50
CA SER A 349 -6.03 8.75 5.25
C SER A 349 -4.96 7.69 4.94
N VAL A 350 -5.33 6.42 4.88
CA VAL A 350 -4.40 5.34 4.48
C VAL A 350 -3.94 5.49 3.04
N MET A 351 -4.84 5.84 2.11
CA MET A 351 -4.47 6.10 0.72
C MET A 351 -3.47 7.25 0.62
N ALA A 352 -3.69 8.34 1.34
CA ALA A 352 -2.76 9.47 1.40
C ALA A 352 -1.36 9.03 1.88
N ASP A 353 -1.31 8.25 2.97
CA ASP A 353 -0.05 7.71 3.50
C ASP A 353 0.68 6.79 2.50
N ILE A 354 -0.04 6.01 1.68
CA ILE A 354 0.54 5.18 0.62
C ILE A 354 1.19 6.06 -0.45
N TYR A 355 0.53 7.12 -0.90
CA TYR A 355 1.09 8.04 -1.88
C TYR A 355 2.32 8.77 -1.32
N LEU A 356 2.24 9.28 -0.08
CA LEU A 356 3.31 10.02 0.58
C LEU A 356 4.52 9.15 0.94
N SER A 357 4.31 7.88 1.33
CA SER A 357 5.41 6.95 1.67
C SER A 357 6.19 6.46 0.45
N ASN A 358 5.64 6.59 -0.76
CA ASN A 358 6.28 6.21 -2.01
C ASN A 358 7.11 7.35 -2.64
N THR A 359 7.18 8.53 -2.01
CA THR A 359 7.93 9.70 -2.50
C THR A 359 9.46 9.49 -2.52
N ASN A 360 9.98 8.58 -1.69
CA ASN A 360 11.42 8.33 -1.54
C ASN A 360 11.93 7.10 -2.30
N LYS A 361 11.11 6.42 -3.11
CA LYS A 361 11.47 5.14 -3.78
C LYS A 361 11.86 5.28 -5.27
N GLY A 362 12.21 6.48 -5.74
CA GLY A 362 12.39 6.78 -7.17
C GLY A 362 11.05 7.05 -7.88
N MET A 363 11.07 7.27 -9.21
CA MET A 363 9.85 7.48 -10.02
C MET A 363 8.88 6.31 -9.85
N ASN A 364 7.90 6.46 -8.96
CA ASN A 364 6.86 5.48 -8.72
C ASN A 364 5.88 5.47 -9.92
N ALA A 365 5.06 4.43 -10.04
CA ALA A 365 4.15 4.29 -11.20
C ALA A 365 3.18 5.47 -11.38
N VAL A 366 2.88 6.18 -10.29
CA VAL A 366 2.02 7.37 -10.26
C VAL A 366 2.75 8.56 -10.86
N ASP A 367 4.00 8.82 -10.45
CA ASP A 367 4.82 9.89 -11.00
C ASP A 367 5.15 9.66 -12.48
N LYS A 368 5.34 8.40 -12.89
CA LYS A 368 5.49 8.05 -14.32
C LYS A 368 4.22 8.35 -15.13
N ARG A 369 3.05 8.23 -14.51
CA ARG A 369 1.75 8.37 -15.18
C ARG A 369 1.25 9.80 -15.21
N TYR A 370 1.47 10.57 -14.14
CA TYR A 370 0.88 11.89 -13.94
C TYR A 370 1.92 13.01 -13.84
N GLY A 371 3.21 12.71 -13.96
CA GLY A 371 4.30 13.68 -13.88
C GLY A 371 5.08 13.58 -12.58
N LYS A 372 6.31 14.09 -12.60
CA LYS A 372 7.19 14.08 -11.43
C LYS A 372 6.50 14.78 -10.25
N ASP A 373 6.61 14.19 -9.06
CA ASP A 373 6.01 14.68 -7.80
C ASP A 373 4.46 14.58 -7.71
N ALA A 374 3.79 14.00 -8.71
CA ALA A 374 2.34 13.80 -8.68
C ALA A 374 1.88 12.94 -7.50
N SER A 375 2.65 11.90 -7.13
CA SER A 375 2.35 11.07 -5.96
C SER A 375 2.35 11.88 -4.66
N LYS A 376 3.31 12.79 -4.47
CA LYS A 376 3.36 13.69 -3.32
C LYS A 376 2.13 14.59 -3.31
N PHE A 377 1.86 15.26 -4.43
CA PHE A 377 0.73 16.18 -4.57
C PHE A 377 -0.61 15.51 -4.28
N ILE A 378 -0.87 14.34 -4.88
CA ILE A 378 -2.06 13.53 -4.62
C ILE A 378 -2.14 13.17 -3.14
N GLY A 379 -1.03 12.73 -2.55
CA GLY A 379 -0.96 12.37 -1.13
C GLY A 379 -1.34 13.54 -0.21
N GLU A 380 -0.80 14.73 -0.45
CA GLU A 380 -1.11 15.94 0.32
C GLU A 380 -2.58 16.35 0.18
N ALA A 381 -3.11 16.32 -1.05
CA ALA A 381 -4.50 16.67 -1.33
C ALA A 381 -5.49 15.70 -0.65
N LEU A 382 -5.23 14.39 -0.71
CA LEU A 382 -6.04 13.37 -0.06
C LEU A 382 -5.93 13.45 1.48
N LYS A 383 -4.74 13.75 2.01
CA LYS A 383 -4.52 13.90 3.45
C LYS A 383 -5.37 15.05 4.00
N PHE A 384 -5.31 16.22 3.37
CA PHE A 384 -6.10 17.39 3.77
C PHE A 384 -7.60 17.08 3.74
N TYR A 385 -8.09 16.46 2.65
CA TYR A 385 -9.48 16.03 2.55
C TYR A 385 -9.86 15.09 3.71
N SER A 386 -9.02 14.09 3.99
CA SER A 386 -9.26 13.11 5.06
C SER A 386 -9.23 13.71 6.46
N GLU A 387 -8.72 14.92 6.66
CA GLU A 387 -8.71 15.61 7.96
C GLU A 387 -9.93 16.52 8.10
N HIS A 388 -10.33 17.19 7.01
CA HIS A 388 -11.29 18.30 7.01
C HIS A 388 -12.67 17.97 6.42
N SER A 389 -12.85 16.81 5.78
CA SER A 389 -14.17 16.37 5.32
C SER A 389 -15.09 16.10 6.52
N LYS A 390 -16.31 16.64 6.48
CA LYS A 390 -17.37 16.42 7.48
C LYS A 390 -17.92 15.01 7.44
#